data_AF-A0AAD3MPR4-F1
#
_entry.id   AF-A0AAD3MPR4-F1
#
_cell.length_a   1.000
_cell.length_b   1.000
_cell.length_c   1.000
_cell.angle_alpha   90.00
_cell.angle_beta   90.00
_cell.angle_gamma   90.00
#
_symmetry.space_group_name_H-M   'P 1'
#
loop_
_entity.id
_entity.type
_entity.pdbx_description
1 polymer ?
#
loop_
_entity_poly.entity_id
_entity_poly.type
_entity_poly.pdbx_seq_one_letter_code
_entity_poly.pdbx_strand_id
1 'polypeptide(L)'
;MCHAPIVNSIWNKQLQPSNDVYVKILAGDEVIQVNDQIVVGWSRANLVKKLRENPSGVTLVLKKIPASLRRKDQIQQISIQVRDL
;
A
#
# COMPACT_ATOMS: atom_id res chain seq x y z
N MET A 1 53.27 21.47 17.38
CA MET A 1 52.07 22.28 17.72
C MET A 1 51.95 23.29 16.58
N CYS A 2 51.09 23.09 15.58
CA CYS A 2 49.65 23.37 15.63
C CYS A 2 48.82 22.26 14.95
N HIS A 3 47.69 21.91 15.58
CA HIS A 3 46.61 21.10 15.00
C HIS A 3 45.62 22.02 14.28
N ALA A 4 45.07 21.58 13.13
CA ALA A 4 43.81 22.10 12.60
C ALA A 4 43.02 20.95 11.90
N PRO A 5 41.67 20.95 11.92
CA PRO A 5 40.87 19.73 11.85
C PRO A 5 40.10 19.49 10.53
N ILE A 6 39.86 18.19 10.27
CA ILE A 6 38.70 17.49 9.68
C ILE A 6 37.70 18.30 8.84
N VAL A 7 37.53 17.97 7.55
CA VAL A 7 36.17 17.81 6.97
C VAL A 7 36.14 16.87 5.75
N ASN A 8 35.20 15.92 5.82
CA ASN A 8 34.50 15.25 4.72
C ASN A 8 35.25 14.32 3.75
N SER A 9 35.31 13.04 4.11
CA SER A 9 35.38 11.95 3.12
C SER A 9 34.52 10.72 3.44
N ILE A 10 33.64 10.78 4.45
CA ILE A 10 32.83 9.61 4.88
C ILE A 10 31.31 9.80 4.61
N TRP A 11 30.86 10.96 4.11
CA TRP A 11 29.43 11.24 3.92
C TRP A 11 28.88 11.01 2.51
N ASN A 12 29.55 10.23 1.65
CA ASN A 12 29.05 9.90 0.31
C ASN A 12 28.79 8.40 0.10
N LYS A 13 28.20 7.72 1.11
CA LYS A 13 27.46 6.50 0.82
C LYS A 13 26.07 6.92 0.36
N GLN A 14 25.98 7.26 -0.92
CA GLN A 14 24.73 7.51 -1.62
C GLN A 14 23.78 6.32 -1.35
N LEU A 15 22.78 6.54 -0.50
CA LEU A 15 21.58 5.71 -0.46
C LEU A 15 20.91 5.93 -1.81
N GLN A 16 21.32 5.16 -2.81
CA GLN A 16 20.56 5.09 -4.05
C GLN A 16 19.16 4.66 -3.62
N PRO A 17 18.10 5.44 -3.95
CA PRO A 17 16.75 4.94 -3.74
C PRO A 17 16.70 3.61 -4.49
N SER A 18 16.53 2.53 -3.73
CA SER A 18 16.08 1.26 -4.26
C SER A 18 14.96 1.60 -5.24
N ASN A 19 14.97 1.01 -6.44
CA ASN A 19 13.82 1.06 -7.35
C ASN A 19 12.66 0.34 -6.66
N ASP A 20 12.10 0.96 -5.63
CA ASP A 20 10.97 0.48 -4.87
C ASP A 20 9.84 0.43 -5.88
N VAL A 21 9.55 -0.77 -6.35
CA VAL A 21 8.43 -1.01 -7.25
C VAL A 21 7.18 -0.79 -6.41
N TYR A 22 6.73 0.45 -6.33
CA TYR A 22 5.48 0.79 -5.68
C TYR A 22 4.34 0.22 -6.52
N VAL A 23 3.75 -0.86 -6.04
CA VAL A 23 2.52 -1.38 -6.62
C VAL A 23 1.37 -0.50 -6.16
N LYS A 24 0.77 0.24 -7.09
CA LYS A 24 -0.45 1.01 -6.81
C LYS A 24 -1.58 0.07 -6.44
N ILE A 25 -2.18 0.27 -5.27
CA ILE A 25 -3.42 -0.39 -4.84
C ILE A 25 -4.56 0.23 -5.64
N LEU A 26 -5.40 -0.61 -6.23
CA LEU A 26 -6.49 -0.18 -7.09
C LEU A 26 -7.84 -0.63 -6.53
N ALA A 27 -8.91 0.06 -6.91
CA ALA A 27 -10.26 -0.42 -6.64
C ALA A 27 -10.45 -1.84 -7.20
N GLY A 28 -11.08 -2.71 -6.42
CA GLY A 28 -11.25 -4.14 -6.70
C GLY A 28 -10.16 -5.05 -6.12
N ASP A 29 -9.06 -4.53 -5.58
CA ASP A 29 -8.10 -5.34 -4.83
C ASP A 29 -8.68 -5.66 -3.44
N GLU A 30 -8.74 -6.95 -3.07
CA GLU A 30 -9.28 -7.38 -1.79
C GLU A 30 -8.17 -7.43 -0.73
N VAL A 31 -8.36 -6.76 0.42
CA VAL A 31 -7.43 -6.82 1.54
C VAL A 31 -7.71 -8.07 2.37
N ILE A 32 -6.72 -8.95 2.45
CA ILE A 32 -6.83 -10.23 3.18
C ILE A 32 -6.14 -10.14 4.54
N GLN A 33 -5.03 -9.39 4.62
CA GLN A 33 -4.24 -9.26 5.85
C GLN A 33 -3.71 -7.84 6.02
N VAL A 34 -3.64 -7.38 7.28
CA VAL A 34 -3.00 -6.13 7.70
C VAL A 34 -2.09 -6.41 8.89
N ASN A 35 -0.79 -6.12 8.78
CA ASN A 35 0.18 -6.28 9.88
C ASN A 35 0.05 -7.65 10.57
N ASP A 36 0.06 -8.72 9.76
CA ASP A 36 -0.04 -10.12 10.24
C ASP A 36 -1.40 -10.57 10.80
N GLN A 37 -2.42 -9.71 10.71
CA GLN A 37 -3.79 -10.05 11.08
C GLN A 37 -4.66 -10.31 9.86
N ILE A 38 -5.32 -11.47 9.82
CA ILE A 38 -6.34 -11.78 8.82
C ILE A 38 -7.57 -10.89 9.05
N VAL A 39 -7.94 -10.11 8.02
CA VAL A 39 -9.04 -9.13 8.07
C VAL A 39 -10.21 -9.52 7.17
N VAL A 40 -10.29 -10.78 6.73
CA VAL A 40 -11.40 -11.29 5.93
C VAL A 40 -12.72 -11.10 6.70
N GLY A 41 -13.70 -10.46 6.05
CA GLY A 41 -15.01 -10.15 6.65
C GLY A 41 -15.05 -8.87 7.50
N TRP A 42 -13.96 -8.11 7.59
CA TRP A 42 -13.98 -6.83 8.29
C TRP A 42 -14.71 -5.76 7.49
N SER A 43 -15.40 -4.87 8.21
CA SER A 43 -15.96 -3.66 7.60
C SER A 43 -14.85 -2.69 7.20
N ARG A 44 -15.12 -1.85 6.18
CA ARG A 44 -14.21 -0.77 5.78
C ARG A 44 -13.81 0.13 6.95
N ALA A 45 -14.74 0.42 7.86
CA ALA A 45 -14.48 1.26 9.03
C ALA A 45 -13.44 0.63 9.97
N ASN A 46 -13.56 -0.68 10.24
CA ASN A 46 -12.61 -1.41 11.09
C ASN A 46 -11.24 -1.51 10.42
N LEU A 47 -11.21 -1.72 9.10
CA LEU A 47 -9.97 -1.74 8.34
C LEU A 47 -9.26 -0.39 8.39
N VAL A 48 -9.98 0.71 8.11
CA VAL A 48 -9.42 2.08 8.17
C VAL A 48 -8.92 2.41 9.55
N LYS A 49 -9.64 2.01 10.60
CA LYS A 49 -9.19 2.17 11.99
C LYS A 49 -7.85 1.45 12.20
N LYS A 50 -7.74 0.18 11.77
CA LYS A 50 -6.51 -0.62 11.90
C LYS A 50 -5.32 -0.02 11.17
N LEU A 51 -5.53 0.49 9.95
CA LEU A 51 -4.49 1.15 9.16
C LEU A 51 -3.98 2.43 9.83
N ARG A 52 -4.87 3.17 10.52
CA ARG A 52 -4.53 4.42 11.21
C ARG A 52 -3.84 4.21 12.55
N GLU A 53 -3.96 3.03 13.16
CA GLU A 53 -3.29 2.72 14.43
C GLU A 53 -1.76 2.76 14.31
N ASN A 54 -1.19 2.43 13.15
CA ASN A 54 0.25 2.50 12.90
C ASN A 54 0.55 3.06 11.50
N PRO A 55 0.58 4.39 11.33
CA PRO A 55 0.82 5.02 10.03
C PRO A 55 2.29 4.93 9.57
N SER A 56 3.22 4.58 10.46
CA SER A 56 4.67 4.56 10.19
C SER A 56 5.10 3.37 9.32
N GLY A 57 4.26 2.35 9.21
CA GLY A 57 4.53 1.17 8.38
C GLY A 57 3.36 0.21 8.45
N VAL A 58 2.70 0.01 7.32
CA VAL A 58 1.61 -0.96 7.19
C VAL A 58 1.96 -1.98 6.13
N THR A 59 1.91 -3.25 6.50
CA THR A 59 2.06 -4.38 5.57
C THR A 59 0.69 -4.92 5.23
N LEU A 60 0.40 -5.01 3.93
CA LEU A 60 -0.88 -5.52 3.41
C LEU A 60 -0.65 -6.76 2.55
N VAL A 61 -1.50 -7.76 2.72
CA VAL A 61 -1.63 -8.86 1.75
C VAL A 61 -2.92 -8.65 0.99
N LEU A 62 -2.80 -8.49 -0.32
CA LEU A 62 -3.91 -8.21 -1.22
C LEU A 62 -4.12 -9.39 -2.17
N LYS A 63 -5.38 -9.76 -2.41
CA LYS A 63 -5.76 -10.58 -3.56
C LYS A 63 -6.01 -9.65 -4.74
N LYS A 64 -5.11 -9.70 -5.73
CA LYS A 64 -5.22 -8.90 -6.94
C LYS A 64 -6.18 -9.53 -7.93
N ILE A 65 -7.07 -8.72 -8.50
CA ILE A 65 -7.83 -9.11 -9.67
C ILE A 65 -6.96 -8.80 -10.92
N PRO A 66 -6.66 -9.80 -11.77
CA PRO A 66 -5.94 -9.57 -13.02
C PRO A 66 -6.58 -8.45 -13.83
N ALA A 67 -5.77 -7.57 -14.40
CA ALA A 67 -6.27 -6.41 -15.14
C ALA A 67 -7.21 -6.80 -16.29
N SER A 68 -7.01 -7.99 -16.89
CA SER A 68 -7.89 -8.55 -17.92
C SER A 68 -9.31 -8.86 -17.44
N LEU A 69 -9.50 -9.15 -16.14
CA LEU A 69 -10.80 -9.44 -15.55
C LEU A 69 -11.54 -8.19 -15.06
N ARG A 70 -10.84 -7.04 -14.91
CA ARG A 70 -11.41 -5.78 -14.41
C ARG A 70 -12.60 -5.26 -15.22
N ARG A 71 -12.66 -5.53 -16.53
CA ARG A 71 -13.73 -5.05 -17.41
C ARG A 71 -15.10 -5.62 -17.05
N LYS A 72 -15.16 -6.84 -16.49
CA LYS A 72 -16.44 -7.49 -16.16
C LYS A 72 -17.03 -7.02 -14.83
N ASP A 73 -16.18 -6.72 -13.85
CA ASP A 73 -16.60 -6.28 -12.52
C ASP A 73 -17.16 -4.85 -12.53
N GLN A 74 -16.53 -3.95 -13.29
CA GLN A 74 -16.98 -2.56 -13.39
C GLN A 74 -18.37 -2.45 -14.04
N ILE A 75 -18.66 -3.27 -15.06
CA ILE A 75 -19.97 -3.33 -15.70
C ILE A 75 -21.04 -3.87 -14.73
N GLN A 76 -20.70 -4.87 -13.92
CA GLN A 76 -21.63 -5.37 -12.90
C GLN A 76 -21.88 -4.34 -11.80
N GLN A 77 -20.85 -3.70 -11.24
CA GLN A 77 -21.03 -2.67 -10.22
C GLN A 77 -21.84 -1.48 -10.72
N ILE A 78 -21.58 -1.00 -11.95
CA ILE A 78 -22.42 0.03 -12.58
C ILE A 78 -23.85 -0.48 -12.69
N SER A 79 -24.06 -1.69 -13.22
CA SER A 79 -25.40 -2.25 -13.39
C SER A 79 -26.20 -2.41 -12.09
N ILE A 80 -25.52 -2.64 -10.95
CA ILE A 80 -26.14 -2.75 -9.64
C ILE A 80 -26.54 -1.35 -9.16
N GLN A 81 -25.65 -0.37 -9.31
CA GLN A 81 -25.94 1.02 -8.93
C GLN A 81 -27.05 1.68 -9.75
N VAL A 82 -27.24 1.35 -11.04
CA VAL A 82 -28.38 1.88 -11.83
C VAL A 82 -29.71 1.17 -11.55
N ARG A 83 -29.70 0.02 -10.88
CA ARG A 83 -30.94 -0.73 -10.56
C ARG A 83 -31.54 -0.37 -9.20
N ASP A 84 -30.78 0.30 -8.35
CA ASP A 84 -31.20 0.78 -7.02
C ASP A 84 -31.51 2.29 -6.98
N LEU A 85 -31.78 2.91 -8.14
CA LEU A 85 -32.23 4.30 -8.29
C LEU A 85 -33.70 4.36 -8.73
#